data_AF-A0A1M5TKA7-F1
#
_entry.id   AF-A0A1M5TKA7-F1
#
_cell.length_a   1.000
_cell.length_b   1.000
_cell.length_c   1.000
_cell.angle_alpha   90.00
_cell.angle_beta   90.00
_cell.angle_gamma   90.00
#
_symmetry.space_group_name_H-M   'P 1'
#
loop_
_entity.id
_entity.type
_entity.pdbx_description
1 polymer ?
#
loop_
_entity_poly.entity_id
_entity_poly.type
_entity_poly.pdbx_seq_one_letter_code
_entity_poly.pdbx_strand_id
1 'polypeptide(L)'
;MATLLKLIGVLVIILGCVLTYKPNLLSHTPLPENNYHLIEMRVRWGFLIGLGIFIFAFNHWNSWKVIISAFLFFLTIGIVIARAFGIIMDVFFIKQILWLSIEFVILIVFGILYKYAHN
;
A
#
# COMPACT_ATOMS: atom_id res chain seq x y z
N MET A 1 6.78 -13.13 -20.73
CA MET A 1 6.26 -11.81 -20.31
C MET A 1 5.70 -11.82 -18.89
N ALA A 2 4.80 -12.76 -18.54
CA ALA A 2 4.24 -12.87 -17.19
C ALA A 2 5.27 -13.10 -16.05
N THR A 3 6.37 -13.80 -16.32
CA THR A 3 7.44 -14.03 -15.33
C THR A 3 8.26 -12.78 -15.03
N LEU A 4 8.53 -11.94 -16.03
CA LEU A 4 9.25 -10.68 -15.87
C LEU A 4 8.43 -9.68 -15.05
N LEU A 5 7.13 -9.55 -15.34
CA LEU A 5 6.21 -8.70 -14.57
C LEU A 5 6.15 -9.13 -13.10
N LYS A 6 6.04 -10.43 -12.84
CA LYS A 6 6.09 -10.96 -11.46
C LYS A 6 7.41 -10.63 -10.76
N LEU A 7 8.55 -10.76 -11.44
CA LEU A 7 9.86 -10.39 -10.88
C LEU A 7 9.91 -8.89 -10.53
N ILE A 8 9.45 -8.03 -11.43
CA ILE A 8 9.37 -6.58 -11.20
C ILE A 8 8.44 -6.28 -10.01
N GLY A 9 7.27 -6.91 -9.95
CA GLY A 9 6.34 -6.77 -8.84
C GLY A 9 6.98 -7.12 -7.50
N VAL A 10 7.70 -8.25 -7.43
CA VAL A 10 8.43 -8.65 -6.22
C VAL A 10 9.50 -7.63 -5.83
N LEU A 11 10.30 -7.15 -6.79
CA LEU A 11 11.33 -6.12 -6.53
C LEU A 11 10.71 -4.84 -5.97
N VAL A 12 9.56 -4.41 -6.52
CA VAL A 12 8.84 -3.22 -6.06
C VAL A 12 8.25 -3.42 -4.67
N ILE A 13 7.71 -4.61 -4.35
CA ILE A 13 7.25 -4.94 -3.00
C ILE A 13 8.41 -4.85 -2.01
N ILE A 14 9.56 -5.46 -2.33
CA ILE A 14 10.76 -5.43 -1.48
C ILE A 14 11.20 -3.98 -1.23
N LEU A 15 11.27 -3.18 -2.29
CA LEU A 15 11.60 -1.76 -2.19
C LEU A 15 10.61 -1.01 -1.29
N GLY A 16 9.31 -1.24 -1.47
CA GLY A 16 8.25 -0.67 -0.63
C GLY A 16 8.44 -1.01 0.85
N CYS A 17 8.67 -2.29 1.17
CA CYS A 17 8.93 -2.74 2.54
C CYS A 17 10.19 -2.09 3.15
N VAL A 18 11.28 -2.03 2.39
CA VAL A 18 12.54 -1.39 2.83
C VAL A 18 12.31 0.09 3.14
N LEU A 19 11.54 0.80 2.31
CA LEU A 19 11.24 2.21 2.51
C LEU A 19 10.22 2.44 3.64
N THR A 20 9.25 1.56 3.84
CA THR A 20 8.38 1.60 5.02
C THR A 20 9.19 1.38 6.32
N TYR A 21 10.19 0.50 6.30
CA TYR A 21 11.08 0.28 7.45
C TYR A 21 12.04 1.45 7.70
N LYS A 22 12.63 2.01 6.64
CA LYS A 22 13.56 3.14 6.74
C LYS A 22 13.17 4.23 5.73
N PRO A 23 12.19 5.08 6.07
CA PRO A 23 11.59 6.02 5.14
C PRO A 23 12.54 7.11 4.67
N ASN A 24 13.62 7.35 5.42
CA ASN A 24 14.65 8.34 5.11
C ASN A 24 15.76 7.83 4.17
N LEU A 25 15.60 6.66 3.54
CA LEU A 25 16.60 6.14 2.59
C LEU A 25 16.63 6.94 1.28
N LEU A 26 15.47 7.42 0.83
CA LEU A 26 15.32 8.15 -0.43
C LEU A 26 14.86 9.60 -0.23
N SER A 27 14.14 9.90 0.85
CA SER A 27 13.80 11.28 1.18
C SER A 27 15.00 11.95 1.82
N HIS A 28 15.34 13.18 1.44
CA HIS A 28 16.29 14.01 2.20
C HIS A 28 15.62 14.75 3.38
N THR A 29 14.38 14.39 3.70
CA THR A 29 13.61 15.05 4.77
C THR A 29 14.07 14.55 6.13
N PRO A 30 14.39 15.45 7.08
CA PRO A 30 14.75 15.04 8.43
C PRO A 30 13.63 14.20 9.06
N LEU A 31 14.01 13.20 9.85
CA LEU A 31 13.04 12.38 10.56
C LEU A 31 12.25 13.28 11.53
N PRO A 32 10.90 13.29 11.44
CA PRO A 32 10.09 14.07 12.36
C PRO A 32 10.27 13.56 13.80
N GLU A 33 10.32 14.49 14.75
CA GLU A 33 10.45 14.17 16.19
C GLU A 33 9.19 13.50 16.76
N ASN A 34 8.03 13.69 16.12
CA ASN A 34 6.77 13.14 16.57
C ASN A 34 6.47 11.80 15.87
N ASN A 35 6.30 10.75 16.67
CA ASN A 35 5.95 9.39 16.23
C ASN A 35 4.72 9.34 15.32
N TYR A 36 3.72 10.20 15.51
CA TYR A 36 2.56 10.29 14.61
C TYR A 36 2.99 10.62 13.18
N HIS A 37 3.89 11.59 13.00
CA HIS A 37 4.37 12.01 11.69
C HIS A 37 5.34 10.99 11.08
N LEU A 38 6.08 10.24 11.90
CA LEU A 38 6.89 9.11 11.44
C LEU A 38 6.01 8.05 10.78
N ILE A 39 4.90 7.65 11.42
CA ILE A 39 3.95 6.70 10.86
C ILE A 39 3.42 7.20 9.51
N GLU A 40 2.95 8.46 9.42
CA GLU A 40 2.45 9.02 8.16
C GLU A 40 3.52 9.01 7.04
N MET A 41 4.77 9.24 7.38
CA MET A 41 5.89 9.16 6.43
C MET A 41 6.13 7.73 5.94
N ARG A 42 5.99 6.72 6.80
CA ARG A 42 6.06 5.29 6.43
C ARG A 42 4.88 4.86 5.57
N VAL A 43 3.68 5.33 5.89
CA VAL A 43 2.43 5.01 5.17
C VAL A 43 2.50 5.42 3.70
N ARG A 44 3.15 6.56 3.39
CA ARG A 44 3.36 7.00 2.01
C ARG A 44 4.04 5.92 1.16
N TRP A 45 5.00 5.19 1.73
CA TRP A 45 5.68 4.09 1.03
C TRP A 45 4.82 2.84 0.85
N GLY A 46 3.68 2.73 1.56
CA GLY A 46 2.67 1.70 1.33
C GLY A 46 2.13 1.69 -0.10
N PHE A 47 2.17 2.82 -0.82
CA PHE A 47 1.80 2.86 -2.23
C PHE A 47 2.68 1.92 -3.08
N LEU A 48 3.98 1.81 -2.78
CA LEU A 48 4.90 0.93 -3.51
C LEU A 48 4.57 -0.53 -3.23
N ILE A 49 4.24 -0.87 -1.97
CA ILE A 49 3.80 -2.22 -1.61
C ILE A 49 2.56 -2.59 -2.43
N GLY A 50 1.55 -1.71 -2.45
CA GLY A 50 0.31 -1.93 -3.18
C GLY A 50 0.52 -2.03 -4.70
N LEU A 51 1.34 -1.15 -5.27
CA LEU A 51 1.69 -1.16 -6.69
C LEU A 51 2.45 -2.44 -7.07
N GLY A 52 3.38 -2.89 -6.23
CA GLY A 52 4.12 -4.13 -6.44
C GLY A 52 3.21 -5.36 -6.40
N ILE A 53 2.26 -5.42 -5.45
CA ILE A 53 1.25 -6.48 -5.39
C ILE A 53 0.37 -6.46 -6.64
N PHE A 54 -0.08 -5.28 -7.09
CA PHE A 54 -0.86 -5.12 -8.31
C PHE A 54 -0.11 -5.69 -9.52
N ILE A 55 1.15 -5.29 -9.75
CA ILE A 55 1.96 -5.80 -10.86
C ILE A 55 2.19 -7.32 -10.77
N PHE A 56 2.40 -7.84 -9.56
CA PHE A 56 2.64 -9.26 -9.34
C PHE A 56 1.39 -10.12 -9.60
N ALA A 57 0.25 -9.72 -9.07
CA ALA A 57 -0.99 -10.50 -9.08
C ALA A 57 -1.83 -10.26 -10.34
N PHE A 58 -1.84 -9.04 -10.87
CA PHE A 58 -2.74 -8.63 -11.92
C PHE A 58 -2.12 -8.84 -13.31
N ASN A 59 -2.46 -9.96 -13.95
CA ASN A 59 -1.99 -10.31 -15.29
C ASN A 59 -3.08 -10.19 -16.38
N HIS A 60 -4.31 -9.78 -16.01
CA HIS A 60 -5.47 -9.79 -16.91
C HIS A 60 -5.91 -8.37 -17.31
N TRP A 61 -5.45 -7.90 -18.46
CA TRP A 61 -5.66 -6.52 -18.93
C TRP A 61 -6.91 -6.35 -19.80
N ASN A 62 -7.91 -7.23 -19.65
CA ASN A 62 -9.05 -7.31 -20.58
C ASN A 62 -10.06 -6.16 -20.44
N SER A 63 -10.08 -5.43 -19.33
CA SER A 63 -11.09 -4.39 -19.10
C SER A 63 -10.58 -3.26 -18.24
N TRP A 64 -10.74 -2.03 -18.73
CA TRP A 64 -10.34 -0.80 -18.02
C TRP A 64 -10.99 -0.68 -16.64
N LYS A 65 -12.27 -1.06 -16.49
CA LYS A 65 -12.96 -1.04 -15.19
C LYS A 65 -12.32 -1.97 -14.17
N VAL A 66 -11.90 -3.17 -14.60
CA VAL A 66 -11.23 -4.16 -13.75
C VAL A 66 -9.83 -3.67 -13.38
N ILE A 67 -9.10 -3.10 -14.33
CA ILE A 67 -7.76 -2.54 -14.08
C ILE A 67 -7.81 -1.45 -13.02
N ILE A 68 -8.70 -0.46 -13.17
CA ILE A 68 -8.79 0.68 -12.25
C ILE A 68 -9.24 0.21 -10.86
N SER A 69 -10.25 -0.65 -10.78
CA SER A 69 -10.73 -1.16 -9.48
C SER A 69 -9.69 -2.05 -8.78
N ALA A 70 -9.00 -2.92 -9.52
CA ALA A 70 -7.89 -3.71 -9.00
C ALA A 70 -6.76 -2.80 -8.49
N PHE A 71 -6.37 -1.81 -9.28
CA PHE A 71 -5.31 -0.88 -8.92
C PHE A 71 -5.62 -0.13 -7.63
N LEU A 72 -6.83 0.44 -7.50
CA LEU A 72 -7.27 1.11 -6.28
C LEU A 72 -7.30 0.15 -5.08
N PHE A 73 -7.83 -1.06 -5.27
CA PHE A 73 -7.89 -2.07 -4.22
C PHE A 73 -6.49 -2.43 -3.69
N PHE A 74 -5.56 -2.78 -4.58
CA PHE A 74 -4.20 -3.16 -4.19
C PHE A 74 -3.40 -1.99 -3.61
N LEU A 75 -3.60 -0.76 -4.12
CA LEU A 75 -3.01 0.43 -3.49
C LEU A 75 -3.48 0.59 -2.05
N THR A 76 -4.79 0.46 -1.79
CA THR A 76 -5.32 0.56 -0.42
C THR A 76 -4.78 -0.57 0.48
N ILE A 77 -4.63 -1.80 -0.04
CA ILE A 77 -3.96 -2.88 0.69
C ILE A 77 -2.54 -2.46 1.12
N GLY A 78 -1.76 -1.92 0.20
CA GLY A 78 -0.39 -1.49 0.48
C GLY A 78 -0.32 -0.40 1.57
N ILE A 79 -1.23 0.57 1.52
CA ILE A 79 -1.37 1.63 2.53
C ILE A 79 -1.72 1.03 3.90
N VAL A 80 -2.71 0.15 3.96
CA VAL A 80 -3.13 -0.53 5.20
C VAL A 80 -1.98 -1.33 5.80
N ILE A 81 -1.23 -2.08 4.98
CA ILE A 81 -0.04 -2.83 5.43
C ILE A 81 1.01 -1.88 6.03
N ALA A 82 1.33 -0.79 5.33
CA ALA A 82 2.33 0.16 5.80
C ALA A 82 1.90 0.89 7.08
N ARG A 83 0.61 1.20 7.23
CA ARG A 83 0.08 1.82 8.45
C ARG A 83 0.09 0.84 9.62
N ALA A 84 -0.37 -0.39 9.41
CA ALA A 84 -0.30 -1.44 10.42
C ALA A 84 1.15 -1.65 10.87
N PHE A 85 2.10 -1.69 9.94
CA PHE A 85 3.52 -1.77 10.24
C PHE A 85 4.02 -0.56 11.07
N GLY A 86 3.63 0.66 10.69
CA GLY A 86 3.96 1.87 11.44
C GLY A 86 3.43 1.86 12.87
N ILE A 87 2.20 1.39 13.08
CA ILE A 87 1.58 1.28 14.42
C ILE A 87 2.25 0.20 15.28
N ILE A 88 2.77 -0.88 14.67
CA ILE A 88 3.52 -1.93 15.38
C ILE A 88 4.90 -1.40 15.80
N MET A 89 5.55 -0.63 14.94
CA MET A 89 6.90 -0.10 15.17
C MET A 89 6.92 1.13 16.09
N ASP A 90 5.96 2.03 15.91
CA ASP A 90 5.88 3.33 16.55
C ASP A 90 4.62 3.36 17.45
N VAL A 91 4.73 3.90 18.66
CA VAL A 91 3.72 3.86 19.74
C VAL A 91 2.26 3.98 19.27
N PHE A 92 1.36 3.26 19.92
CA PHE A 92 -0.06 3.19 19.59
C PHE A 92 -0.77 4.55 19.80
N PHE A 93 -1.28 5.17 18.72
CA PHE A 93 -2.08 6.40 18.79
C PHE A 93 -3.53 6.14 18.36
N ILE A 94 -4.49 6.63 19.15
CA ILE A 94 -5.94 6.50 18.85
C ILE A 94 -6.28 7.04 17.46
N LYS A 95 -5.67 8.18 17.09
CA LYS A 95 -5.87 8.79 15.77
C LYS A 95 -5.40 7.89 14.62
N GLN A 96 -4.34 7.11 14.81
CA GLN A 96 -3.82 6.17 13.80
C GLN A 96 -4.74 4.96 13.61
N ILE A 97 -5.37 4.47 14.68
CA ILE A 97 -6.38 3.41 14.62
C ILE A 97 -7.62 3.89 13.86
N LEU A 98 -8.04 5.14 14.10
CA LEU A 98 -9.17 5.73 13.41
C LEU A 98 -8.89 5.85 11.90
N TRP A 99 -7.70 6.31 11.51
CA TRP A 99 -7.28 6.32 10.10
C TRP A 99 -7.24 4.92 9.50
N LEU A 100 -6.64 3.95 10.20
CA LEU A 100 -6.60 2.56 9.77
C LEU A 100 -8.01 2.00 9.55
N SER A 101 -8.96 2.32 10.43
CA SER A 101 -10.35 1.89 10.32
C SER A 101 -11.03 2.47 9.08
N ILE A 102 -10.78 3.75 8.77
CA ILE A 102 -11.27 4.38 7.54
C ILE A 102 -10.68 3.70 6.31
N GLU A 103 -9.37 3.41 6.31
CA GLU A 103 -8.70 2.72 5.22
C GLU A 103 -9.26 1.30 5.00
N PHE A 104 -9.61 0.58 6.08
CA PHE A 104 -10.30 -0.70 5.99
C PHE A 104 -11.69 -0.59 5.35
N VAL A 105 -12.47 0.44 5.69
CA VAL A 105 -13.77 0.68 5.05
C VAL A 105 -13.59 0.96 3.56
N ILE A 106 -12.63 1.80 3.18
CA ILE A 106 -12.29 2.10 1.79
C ILE A 106 -11.85 0.83 1.05
N LEU A 107 -11.04 -0.02 1.70
CA LEU A 107 -10.58 -1.28 1.15
C LEU A 107 -11.76 -2.22 0.82
N ILE A 108 -12.74 -2.31 1.71
CA ILE A 108 -13.96 -3.10 1.50
C ILE A 108 -14.74 -2.56 0.30
N VAL A 109 -14.92 -1.24 0.21
CA VAL A 109 -15.62 -0.60 -0.92
C VAL A 109 -14.92 -0.91 -2.24
N PHE A 110 -13.59 -0.77 -2.31
CA PHE A 110 -12.84 -1.12 -3.52
C PHE A 110 -12.85 -2.61 -3.82
N GLY A 111 -12.87 -3.48 -2.80
CA GLY A 111 -13.02 -4.92 -2.99
C GLY A 111 -14.37 -5.30 -3.62
N ILE A 112 -15.46 -4.65 -3.18
CA ILE A 112 -16.79 -4.82 -3.78
C ILE A 112 -16.80 -4.31 -5.22
N LEU A 113 -16.24 -3.12 -5.48
CA LEU A 113 -16.15 -2.56 -6.82
C LEU A 113 -15.33 -3.44 -7.77
N TYR A 114 -14.21 -4.00 -7.28
CA TYR A 114 -13.40 -4.92 -8.05
C TYR A 114 -14.17 -6.20 -8.41
N LYS A 115 -14.90 -6.77 -7.45
CA LYS A 115 -15.78 -7.92 -7.70
C LYS A 115 -16.86 -7.61 -8.73
N TYR A 116 -17.52 -6.45 -8.63
CA TYR A 116 -18.57 -6.05 -9.56
C TYR A 116 -18.01 -5.74 -10.97
N ALA A 117 -16.80 -5.19 -11.07
CA ALA A 117 -16.17 -4.93 -12.35
C ALA A 117 -15.75 -6.20 -13.10
N HIS A 118 -15.55 -7.31 -12.36
CA HIS A 118 -15.15 -8.60 -12.91
C HIS A 118 -16.32 -9.47 -13.38
N ASN A 119 -17.53 -9.23 -12.85
CA ASN A 119 -18.79 -9.86 -13.30
C ASN A 119 -19.35 -9.14 -14.54
#